data_AF-A0AAW2QI13-F1
#
_entry.id   AF-A0AAW2QI13-F1
#
_cell.length_a   1.000
_cell.length_b   1.000
_cell.length_c   1.000
_cell.angle_alpha   90.00
_cell.angle_beta   90.00
_cell.angle_gamma   90.00
#
_symmetry.space_group_name_H-M   'P 1'
#
loop_
_entity.id
_entity.type
_entity.pdbx_description
1 polymer ?
#
loop_
_entity_poly.entity_id
_entity_poly.type
_entity_poly.pdbx_seq_one_letter_code
_entity_poly.pdbx_strand_id
1 'polypeptide(L)'
;MPEKGCGNKNLPPGTRGWPVLGENVELAMSGRPKFIKDRMEKYSEDVFQTSLLGERMAVFCGAKGNKFLFTNEYKLVTSWLPKSMKKALIFPELLDTNLKQVLPPQRSFHHDILKPESLKQYLPVMRCLVSI
;
A
#
# COMPACT_ATOMS: atom_id res chain seq x y z
N MET A 1 18.79 -7.65 23.36
CA MET A 1 18.01 -8.90 23.19
C MET A 1 16.65 -8.51 22.60
N PRO A 2 16.20 -8.98 21.44
CA PRO A 2 14.85 -8.65 21.00
C PRO A 2 13.87 -9.60 21.68
N GLU A 3 12.95 -9.03 22.45
CA GLU A 3 11.89 -9.75 23.15
C GLU A 3 11.02 -10.55 22.19
N LYS A 4 10.86 -11.85 22.49
CA LYS A 4 9.83 -12.69 21.89
C LYS A 4 8.47 -12.26 22.46
N GLY A 5 7.70 -11.50 21.69
CA GLY A 5 6.32 -11.19 22.02
C GLY A 5 5.47 -12.46 22.13
N CYS A 6 4.72 -12.59 23.22
CA CYS A 6 3.77 -13.68 23.47
C CYS A 6 2.71 -13.71 22.35
N GLY A 7 2.78 -14.75 21.50
CA GLY A 7 1.96 -14.85 20.30
C GLY A 7 0.54 -15.32 20.60
N ASN A 8 -0.44 -14.44 20.41
CA ASN A 8 -1.78 -14.90 20.03
C ASN A 8 -1.64 -15.68 18.71
N LYS A 9 -2.05 -16.95 18.70
CA LYS A 9 -1.85 -17.93 17.61
C LYS A 9 -2.44 -17.51 16.24
N ASN A 10 -3.12 -16.37 16.19
CA ASN A 10 -3.91 -15.91 15.04
C ASN A 10 -3.29 -14.70 14.32
N LEU A 11 -2.15 -14.17 14.79
CA LEU A 11 -1.52 -13.00 14.16
C LEU A 11 -0.25 -13.40 13.38
N PRO A 12 0.06 -12.70 12.27
CA PRO A 12 1.33 -12.87 11.58
C PRO A 12 2.53 -12.62 12.52
N PRO A 13 3.67 -13.28 12.27
CA PRO A 13 4.90 -13.02 13.03
C PRO A 13 5.38 -11.58 12.79
N GLY A 14 6.00 -10.95 13.79
CA GLY A 14 6.49 -9.57 13.68
C GLY A 14 6.45 -8.80 14.99
N THR A 15 6.84 -7.54 14.94
CA THR A 15 6.84 -6.62 16.09
C THR A 15 5.98 -5.40 15.81
N ARG A 16 5.50 -4.74 16.86
CA ARG A 16 4.81 -3.44 16.73
C ARG A 16 5.76 -2.25 16.89
N GLY A 17 7.05 -2.50 17.12
CA GLY A 17 8.04 -1.45 17.33
C GLY A 17 7.80 -0.68 18.64
N TRP A 18 8.21 0.58 18.67
CA TRP A 18 8.05 1.46 19.83
C TRP A 18 6.58 1.79 20.12
N PRO A 19 6.18 1.96 21.39
CA PRO A 19 4.86 2.50 21.72
C PRO A 19 4.64 3.84 21.00
N VAL A 20 3.47 4.01 20.37
CA VAL A 20 3.07 5.20 19.58
C VAL A 20 3.84 5.40 18.27
N LEU A 21 5.17 5.40 18.29
CA LEU A 21 6.04 5.63 17.12
C LEU A 21 6.13 4.44 16.17
N GLY A 22 5.86 3.23 16.64
CA GLY A 22 5.98 2.01 15.84
C GLY A 22 7.39 1.80 15.29
N GLU A 23 7.48 1.43 14.02
CA GLU A 23 8.73 1.18 13.29
C GLU A 23 9.05 2.29 12.26
N ASN A 24 8.38 3.45 12.35
CA ASN A 24 8.51 4.53 11.37
C ASN A 24 9.95 5.06 11.24
N VAL A 25 10.70 5.11 12.34
CA VAL A 25 12.09 5.60 12.34
C VAL A 25 13.01 4.63 11.57
N GLU A 26 12.84 3.33 11.78
CA GLU A 26 13.62 2.31 11.05
C GLU A 26 13.25 2.29 9.57
N LEU A 27 11.97 2.44 9.24
CA LEU A 27 11.52 2.61 7.85
C LEU A 27 12.15 3.84 7.19
N ALA A 28 12.23 4.96 7.91
CA ALA A 28 12.80 6.20 7.41
C ALA A 28 14.32 6.12 7.22
N MET A 29 15.03 5.50 8.15
CA MET A 29 16.50 5.38 8.09
C MET A 29 16.97 4.32 7.08
N SER A 30 16.30 3.16 7.02
CA SER A 30 16.70 2.06 6.13
C SER A 30 16.11 2.19 4.72
N GLY A 31 15.02 2.94 4.57
CA GLY A 31 14.24 3.00 3.34
C GLY A 31 13.37 1.75 3.14
N ARG A 32 12.35 1.89 2.28
CA ARG A 32 11.33 0.84 2.05
C ARG A 32 11.93 -0.52 1.62
N PRO A 33 12.81 -0.62 0.61
CA PRO A 33 13.25 -1.93 0.11
C PRO A 33 14.02 -2.72 1.17
N LYS A 34 14.95 -2.06 1.88
CA LYS A 34 15.74 -2.68 2.93
C LYS A 34 14.90 -3.04 4.14
N PHE A 35 14.03 -2.14 4.59
CA PHE A 35 13.10 -2.41 5.70
C PHE A 35 12.25 -3.66 5.44
N ILE A 36 11.64 -3.77 4.26
CA ILE A 36 10.83 -4.95 3.89
C ILE A 36 11.69 -6.21 3.86
N LYS A 37 12.87 -6.17 3.23
CA LYS A 37 13.78 -7.30 3.15
C LYS A 37 14.20 -7.80 4.54
N ASP A 38 14.64 -6.90 5.41
CA ASP A 38 15.10 -7.24 6.76
C ASP A 38 13.97 -7.86 7.60
N ARG A 39 12.71 -7.42 7.38
CA ARG A 39 11.53 -7.98 8.07
C ARG A 39 11.10 -9.33 7.51
N MET A 40 11.23 -9.53 6.21
CA MET A 40 11.01 -10.83 5.58
C MET A 40 11.98 -11.88 6.13
N GLU A 41 13.27 -11.56 6.18
CA GLU A 41 14.32 -12.44 6.69
C GLU A 41 14.16 -12.74 8.19
N LYS A 42 13.71 -11.75 8.97
CA LYS A 42 13.58 -11.87 10.43
C LYS A 42 12.30 -12.58 10.89
N TYR A 43 11.19 -12.40 10.18
CA TYR A 43 9.87 -12.83 10.66
C TYR A 43 9.19 -13.85 9.74
N SER A 44 9.03 -13.53 8.45
CA SER A 44 8.43 -14.41 7.46
C SER A 44 8.56 -13.80 6.05
N GLU A 45 8.91 -14.64 5.07
CA GLU A 45 8.97 -14.26 3.66
C GLU A 45 7.58 -13.92 3.07
N ASP A 46 6.50 -14.44 3.64
CA ASP A 46 5.13 -14.31 3.10
C ASP A 46 4.38 -13.11 3.70
N VAL A 47 4.37 -12.98 5.04
CA VAL A 47 3.60 -11.95 5.74
C VAL A 47 4.15 -11.66 7.13
N PHE A 48 4.30 -10.38 7.48
CA PHE A 48 4.70 -9.98 8.82
C PHE A 48 3.82 -8.86 9.37
N GLN A 49 3.73 -8.77 10.70
CA GLN A 49 3.06 -7.66 11.38
C GLN A 49 4.05 -6.53 11.70
N THR A 50 3.59 -5.29 11.56
CA THR A 50 4.33 -4.05 11.89
C THR A 50 3.38 -2.97 12.42
N SER A 51 3.93 -1.85 12.89
CA SER A 51 3.18 -0.64 13.18
C SER A 51 3.80 0.55 12.46
N LEU A 52 3.08 1.15 11.51
CA LEU A 52 3.53 2.27 10.69
C LEU A 52 2.41 3.32 10.60
N LEU A 53 2.79 4.59 10.51
CA LEU A 53 1.83 5.72 10.40
C LEU A 53 0.73 5.74 11.47
N GLY A 54 1.05 5.25 12.68
CA GLY A 54 0.12 5.16 13.80
C GLY A 54 -0.82 3.95 13.76
N GLU A 55 -0.73 3.09 12.75
CA GLU A 55 -1.61 1.95 12.55
C GLU A 55 -0.85 0.62 12.65
N ARG A 56 -1.50 -0.39 13.23
CA ARG A 56 -1.00 -1.77 13.25
C ARG A 56 -1.43 -2.46 11.96
N MET A 57 -0.49 -3.03 11.22
CA MET A 57 -0.78 -3.61 9.91
C MET A 57 -0.03 -4.92 9.65
N ALA A 58 -0.62 -5.76 8.80
CA ALA A 58 0.04 -6.93 8.23
C ALA A 58 0.54 -6.57 6.82
N VAL A 59 1.83 -6.76 6.58
CA VAL A 59 2.48 -6.51 5.30
C VAL A 59 2.62 -7.84 4.57
N PHE A 60 1.90 -7.97 3.46
CA PHE A 60 1.99 -9.12 2.57
C PHE A 60 3.12 -8.92 1.57
N CYS A 61 3.94 -9.95 1.40
CA CYS A 61 5.13 -9.92 0.56
C CYS A 61 5.01 -10.91 -0.61
N GLY A 62 5.82 -10.67 -1.65
CA GLY A 62 5.93 -11.56 -2.80
C GLY A 62 4.69 -11.66 -3.69
N ALA A 63 4.81 -12.48 -4.74
CA ALA A 63 3.75 -12.65 -5.74
C ALA A 63 2.46 -13.25 -5.13
N LYS A 64 2.59 -14.17 -4.17
CA LYS A 64 1.47 -14.81 -3.50
C LYS A 64 0.67 -13.82 -2.64
N GLY A 65 1.36 -12.98 -1.86
CA GLY A 65 0.74 -11.92 -1.07
C GLY A 65 0.02 -10.89 -1.94
N ASN A 66 0.68 -10.45 -3.02
CA ASN A 66 0.08 -9.52 -3.99
C ASN A 66 -1.17 -10.13 -4.64
N LYS A 67 -1.10 -11.39 -5.10
CA LYS A 67 -2.25 -12.09 -5.66
C LYS A 67 -3.39 -12.18 -4.65
N PHE A 68 -3.11 -12.49 -3.39
CA PHE A 68 -4.13 -12.54 -2.33
C PHE A 68 -4.83 -11.19 -2.15
N LEU A 69 -4.08 -10.08 -2.04
CA LEU A 69 -4.65 -8.74 -1.87
C LEU A 69 -5.49 -8.31 -3.08
N PHE A 70 -4.97 -8.46 -4.30
CA PHE A 70 -5.65 -7.99 -5.52
C PHE A 70 -6.81 -8.89 -5.98
N THR A 71 -6.78 -10.21 -5.68
CA THR A 71 -7.90 -11.11 -6.03
C THR A 71 -9.09 -10.93 -5.10
N ASN A 72 -8.84 -10.48 -3.85
CA ASN A 72 -9.87 -10.33 -2.81
C ASN A 72 -10.27 -8.87 -2.56
N GLU A 73 -9.93 -7.97 -3.49
CA GLU A 73 -10.37 -6.57 -3.47
C GLU A 73 -11.91 -6.53 -3.39
N TYR A 74 -12.46 -5.69 -2.51
CA TYR A 74 -13.89 -5.53 -2.23
C TYR A 74 -14.62 -6.71 -1.56
N LYS A 75 -13.99 -7.88 -1.41
CA LYS A 75 -14.55 -9.02 -0.66
C LYS A 75 -14.00 -9.11 0.76
N LEU A 76 -12.68 -9.08 0.89
CA LEU A 76 -11.97 -9.22 2.17
C LEU A 76 -11.08 -8.01 2.48
N VAL A 77 -10.76 -7.20 1.47
CA VAL A 77 -9.85 -6.06 1.59
C VAL A 77 -10.52 -4.82 1.02
N THR A 78 -10.37 -3.70 1.72
CA THR A 78 -10.82 -2.38 1.25
C THR A 78 -9.65 -1.41 1.21
N SER A 79 -9.64 -0.53 0.22
CA SER A 79 -8.59 0.47 0.07
C SER A 79 -8.56 1.43 1.25
N TRP A 80 -7.38 1.63 1.81
CA TRP A 80 -7.16 2.54 2.92
C TRP A 80 -5.99 3.47 2.62
N LEU A 81 -6.11 4.73 3.04
CA LEU A 81 -5.07 5.74 2.96
C LEU A 81 -4.89 6.42 4.32
N PRO A 82 -3.66 6.78 4.71
CA PRO A 82 -3.41 7.63 5.87
C PRO A 82 -4.16 8.95 5.81
N LYS A 83 -4.57 9.49 6.97
CA LYS A 83 -5.33 10.75 7.07
C LYS A 83 -4.65 11.93 6.34
N SER A 84 -3.32 12.03 6.45
CA SER A 84 -2.52 13.04 5.75
C SER A 84 -2.59 12.87 4.22
N MET A 85 -2.48 11.64 3.75
CA MET A 85 -2.58 11.33 2.32
C MET A 85 -3.97 11.58 1.76
N LYS A 86 -5.03 11.28 2.53
CA LYS A 86 -6.40 11.60 2.12
C LYS A 86 -6.57 13.10 1.86
N LYS A 87 -6.10 13.96 2.77
CA LYS A 87 -6.18 15.42 2.59
C LYS A 87 -5.37 15.93 1.41
N ALA A 88 -4.25 15.29 1.08
CA ALA A 88 -3.36 15.73 0.01
C ALA A 88 -3.77 15.21 -1.38
N LEU A 89 -4.33 13.99 -1.46
CA LEU A 89 -4.57 13.29 -2.72
C LEU A 89 -6.05 13.23 -3.12
N ILE A 90 -6.97 13.48 -2.19
CA ILE A 90 -8.41 13.41 -2.44
C ILE A 90 -8.94 14.84 -2.51
N PHE A 91 -9.64 15.15 -3.60
CA PHE A 91 -10.33 16.41 -3.76
C PHE A 91 -11.29 16.66 -2.58
N PRO A 92 -11.38 17.90 -2.06
CA PRO A 92 -12.21 18.20 -0.89
C PRO A 92 -13.66 17.71 -1.00
N GLU A 93 -14.26 17.77 -2.18
CA GLU A 93 -15.64 17.33 -2.45
C GLU A 93 -15.88 15.82 -2.23
N LEU A 94 -14.82 15.00 -2.23
CA LEU A 94 -14.89 13.55 -2.03
C LEU A 94 -14.63 13.12 -0.57
N LEU A 95 -14.32 14.06 0.32
CA LEU A 95 -13.98 13.77 1.72
C LEU A 95 -15.23 13.57 2.62
N ASP A 96 -16.37 14.18 2.27
CA ASP A 96 -17.60 14.14 3.07
C ASP A 96 -18.46 12.89 2.81
N THR A 97 -18.33 12.30 1.63
CA THR A 97 -19.00 11.05 1.28
C THR A 97 -18.21 9.85 1.78
N ASN A 98 -18.89 8.92 2.45
CA ASN A 98 -18.34 7.64 2.91
C ASN A 98 -17.51 6.99 1.77
N LEU A 99 -16.18 6.93 1.91
CA LEU A 99 -15.20 6.46 0.90
C LEU A 99 -15.51 5.06 0.31
N LYS A 100 -16.41 4.31 0.95
CA LYS A 100 -16.92 3.01 0.48
C LYS A 100 -17.90 3.12 -0.70
N GLN A 101 -18.55 4.28 -0.89
CA GLN A 101 -19.59 4.47 -1.92
C GLN A 101 -19.08 5.18 -3.17
N VAL A 102 -18.05 6.03 -3.07
CA VAL A 102 -17.52 6.82 -4.21
C VAL A 102 -16.28 6.20 -4.87
N LEU A 103 -15.78 5.09 -4.31
CA LEU A 103 -14.87 4.20 -5.01
C LEU A 103 -15.56 2.85 -5.33
N PRO A 104 -16.62 2.82 -6.18
CA PRO A 104 -16.70 1.73 -7.16
C PRO A 104 -15.33 1.69 -7.86
N PRO A 105 -14.84 0.51 -8.29
CA PRO A 105 -13.51 0.42 -8.87
C PRO A 105 -13.39 1.52 -9.92
N GLN A 106 -12.46 2.44 -9.69
CA GLN A 106 -12.10 3.56 -10.56
C GLN A 106 -11.45 3.02 -11.86
N ARG A 107 -11.91 1.86 -12.35
CA ARG A 107 -11.70 1.33 -13.69
C ARG A 107 -12.52 2.13 -14.72
N SER A 108 -13.58 2.82 -14.29
CA SER A 108 -14.43 3.63 -15.19
C SER A 108 -13.80 4.97 -15.58
N PHE A 109 -12.89 5.54 -14.78
CA PHE A 109 -12.48 6.93 -15.01
C PHE A 109 -11.57 7.14 -16.24
N HIS A 110 -11.07 6.08 -16.87
CA HIS A 110 -10.17 6.23 -18.02
C HIS A 110 -10.23 5.08 -19.02
N HIS A 111 -11.36 4.38 -19.18
CA HIS A 111 -11.45 3.48 -20.35
C HIS A 111 -11.23 4.26 -21.65
N ASP A 112 -11.68 5.52 -21.74
CA ASP A 112 -11.46 6.33 -22.93
C ASP A 112 -10.06 6.94 -23.02
N ILE A 113 -9.37 7.19 -21.90
CA ILE A 113 -8.01 7.77 -21.92
C ILE A 113 -6.95 6.68 -22.12
N LEU A 114 -7.14 5.50 -21.52
CA LEU A 114 -6.21 4.38 -21.57
C LEU A 114 -6.50 3.40 -22.72
N LYS A 115 -7.51 3.70 -23.55
CA LYS A 115 -7.75 2.95 -24.80
C LYS A 115 -6.51 3.00 -25.68
N PRO A 116 -6.12 1.89 -26.32
CA PRO A 116 -4.96 1.88 -27.21
C PRO A 116 -5.10 2.89 -28.35
N GLU A 117 -6.32 3.20 -28.78
CA GLU A 117 -6.62 4.24 -29.76
C GLU A 117 -6.23 5.63 -29.26
N SER A 118 -6.61 5.98 -28.04
CA SER A 118 -6.27 7.25 -27.41
C SER A 118 -4.78 7.36 -27.14
N LEU A 119 -4.14 6.28 -26.68
CA LEU A 119 -2.69 6.25 -26.43
C LEU A 119 -1.86 6.47 -27.71
N LYS A 120 -2.32 5.95 -28.87
CA LYS A 120 -1.66 6.18 -30.16
C LYS A 120 -1.55 7.67 -30.51
N GLN A 121 -2.55 8.46 -30.14
CA GLN A 121 -2.56 9.90 -30.40
C GLN A 121 -1.53 10.66 -29.56
N TYR A 122 -1.14 10.11 -28.41
CA TYR A 122 -0.12 10.71 -27.54
C TYR A 122 1.31 10.32 -27.92
N LEU A 123 1.51 9.28 -28.75
CA LEU A 123 2.86 8.84 -29.15
C LEU A 123 3.70 9.92 -29.85
N PRO A 124 3.17 10.75 -30.78
CA PRO A 124 3.95 11.82 -31.39
C PRO A 124 4.43 12.85 -30.37
N VAL A 125 3.58 13.19 -29.40
CA VAL A 125 3.89 14.16 -28.33
C VAL A 125 4.94 13.59 -27.38
N MET A 126 4.77 12.34 -26.93
CA MET A 126 5.74 11.67 -26.08
C MET A 126 7.11 11.53 -26.77
N ARG A 127 7.13 11.18 -28.06
CA ARG A 127 8.38 11.08 -28.84
C ARG A 127 9.08 12.43 -28.97
N CYS A 128 8.32 13.52 -29.17
CA CYS A 128 8.87 14.87 -29.20
C CYS A 128 9.56 15.23 -27.87
N LEU A 129 8.92 14.90 -26.74
CA LEU A 129 9.45 15.19 -25.40
C LEU A 129 10.71 14.38 -25.03
N VAL A 130 10.84 13.16 -25.55
CA VAL A 130 11.99 12.27 -25.27
C VAL A 130 13.17 12.51 -26.22
N SER A 131 12.96 13.17 -27.37
CA SER A 131 13.98 13.33 -28.40
C SER A 131 14.89 14.57 -28.22
N ILE A 132 15.06 15.05 -26.98
CA ILE A 132 16.06 16.06 -26.58
C ILE A 132 17.31 15.34 -26.09
#